data_AF-A0AAN7PNB4-F1
#
_entry.id   AF-A0AAN7PNB4-F1
#
_cell.length_a   1.000
_cell.length_b   1.000
_cell.length_c   1.000
_cell.angle_alpha   90.00
_cell.angle_beta   90.00
_cell.angle_gamma   90.00
#
_symmetry.space_group_name_H-M   'P 1'
#
loop_
_entity.id
_entity.type
_entity.pdbx_description
1 polymer ?
#
loop_
_entity_poly.entity_id
_entity_poly.type
_entity_poly.pdbx_seq_one_letter_code
_entity_poly.pdbx_strand_id
1 'polypeptide(L)'
;MDSVQHNFEIPENITQQAAKVQAELLPKKSRDRYEKKYRLFYEWREQKNFKSVSDDVFLVYLSEKAKLLKPSTLWSRFSMIKSCLSIKENVDISKFPQTIAFLKRQGVGYVPKKAKVLTAE
;
A
#
# COMPACT_ATOMS: atom_id res chain seq x y z
N MET A 1 -35.75 21.27 -23.48
CA MET A 1 -34.57 21.26 -24.37
C MET A 1 -33.45 20.61 -23.60
N ASP A 2 -33.30 19.32 -23.82
CA ASP A 2 -32.40 18.42 -23.10
C ASP A 2 -30.94 18.79 -23.34
N SER A 3 -30.24 19.13 -22.25
CA SER A 3 -28.80 19.35 -22.29
C SER A 3 -28.12 17.99 -22.35
N VAL A 4 -27.69 17.61 -23.56
CA VAL A 4 -26.95 16.38 -23.84
C VAL A 4 -25.67 16.38 -23.01
N GLN A 5 -25.64 15.55 -21.98
CA GLN A 5 -24.44 15.25 -21.22
C GLN A 5 -23.50 14.46 -22.13
N HIS A 6 -22.56 15.16 -22.76
CA HIS A 6 -21.58 14.56 -23.64
C HIS A 6 -20.62 13.72 -22.79
N ASN A 7 -20.87 12.41 -22.75
CA ASN A 7 -20.01 11.45 -22.09
C ASN A 7 -18.74 11.34 -22.94
N PHE A 8 -17.69 12.09 -22.59
CA PHE A 8 -16.38 11.95 -23.21
C PHE A 8 -15.79 10.59 -22.80
N GLU A 9 -16.02 9.57 -23.61
CA GLU A 9 -15.36 8.28 -23.43
C GLU A 9 -13.88 8.43 -23.79
N ILE A 10 -13.01 8.03 -22.86
CA ILE A 10 -11.57 8.06 -23.05
C ILE A 10 -11.22 7.04 -24.15
N PRO A 11 -10.53 7.44 -25.24
CA PRO A 11 -10.16 6.50 -26.30
C PRO A 11 -9.32 5.33 -25.79
N GLU A 12 -9.55 4.13 -26.34
CA GLU A 12 -8.89 2.90 -25.89
C GLU A 12 -7.37 2.99 -25.93
N ASN A 13 -6.79 3.66 -26.94
CA ASN A 13 -5.33 3.83 -27.05
C ASN A 13 -4.74 4.58 -25.84
N ILE A 14 -5.48 5.56 -25.30
CA ILE A 14 -5.06 6.31 -24.11
C ILE A 14 -5.14 5.40 -22.88
N THR A 15 -6.21 4.63 -22.72
CA THR A 15 -6.38 3.69 -21.60
C THR A 15 -5.29 2.61 -21.59
N GLN A 16 -4.98 2.02 -22.75
CA GLN A 16 -3.92 1.02 -22.87
C GLN A 16 -2.54 1.62 -22.58
N GLN A 17 -2.25 2.83 -23.06
CA GLN A 17 -0.98 3.51 -22.79
C GLN A 17 -0.85 3.86 -21.30
N ALA A 18 -1.92 4.35 -20.67
CA ALA A 18 -1.95 4.63 -19.24
C ALA A 18 -1.68 3.36 -18.41
N ALA A 19 -2.29 2.21 -18.77
CA ALA A 19 -2.06 0.95 -18.09
C ALA A 19 -0.60 0.47 -18.18
N LYS A 20 0.03 0.64 -19.36
CA LYS A 20 1.47 0.34 -19.53
C LYS A 20 2.33 1.21 -18.62
N VAL A 21 2.07 2.52 -18.59
CA VAL A 21 2.80 3.46 -17.72
C VAL A 21 2.59 3.11 -16.25
N GLN A 22 1.35 2.83 -15.83
CA GLN A 22 1.03 2.42 -14.46
C GLN A 22 1.79 1.18 -14.00
N ALA A 23 1.95 0.17 -14.88
CA ALA A 23 2.74 -1.01 -14.57
C ALA A 23 4.23 -0.68 -14.29
N GLU A 24 4.76 0.38 -14.90
CA GLU A 24 6.14 0.84 -14.72
C GLU A 24 6.35 1.76 -13.51
N LEU A 25 5.28 2.28 -12.89
CA LEU A 25 5.37 3.15 -11.71
C LEU A 25 5.88 2.43 -10.45
N LEU A 26 5.71 1.11 -10.37
CA LEU A 26 6.29 0.32 -9.27
C LEU A 26 7.80 0.09 -9.51
N PRO A 27 8.64 0.12 -8.44
CA PRO A 27 10.08 -0.06 -8.61
C PRO A 27 10.42 -1.40 -9.28
N LYS A 28 11.06 -1.34 -10.45
CA LYS A 28 11.32 -2.52 -11.31
C LYS A 28 11.94 -3.72 -10.56
N LYS A 29 12.96 -3.48 -9.74
CA LYS A 29 13.69 -4.53 -9.00
C LYS A 29 12.87 -5.18 -7.87
N SER A 30 11.89 -4.48 -7.32
CA SER A 30 11.15 -4.94 -6.14
C SER A 30 9.64 -5.05 -6.37
N ARG A 31 9.19 -4.97 -7.63
CA ARG A 31 7.77 -5.01 -8.01
C ARG A 31 7.06 -6.21 -7.38
N ASP A 32 7.60 -7.42 -7.55
CA ASP A 32 7.03 -8.65 -7.01
C ASP A 32 6.82 -8.60 -5.50
N ARG A 33 7.74 -7.92 -4.78
CA ARG A 33 7.62 -7.74 -3.33
C ARG A 33 6.44 -6.86 -2.99
N TYR A 34 6.25 -5.76 -3.71
CA TYR A 34 5.16 -4.81 -3.50
C TYR A 34 3.82 -5.48 -3.82
N GLU A 35 3.72 -6.15 -4.97
CA GLU A 35 2.53 -6.89 -5.39
C GLU A 35 2.19 -8.02 -4.42
N LYS A 36 3.18 -8.77 -3.94
CA LYS A 36 2.97 -9.78 -2.90
C LYS A 36 2.40 -9.19 -1.61
N LYS A 37 2.88 -8.03 -1.15
CA LYS A 37 2.33 -7.39 0.07
C LYS A 37 0.92 -6.86 -0.13
N TYR A 38 0.65 -6.31 -1.30
CA TYR A 38 -0.68 -5.87 -1.70
C TYR A 38 -1.67 -7.05 -1.77
N ARG A 39 -1.30 -8.15 -2.43
CA ARG A 39 -2.13 -9.37 -2.52
C ARG A 39 -2.43 -9.96 -1.15
N LEU A 40 -1.44 -10.08 -0.27
CA LEU A 40 -1.62 -10.58 1.10
C LEU A 40 -2.54 -9.68 1.95
N PHE A 41 -2.66 -8.39 1.64
CA PHE A 41 -3.64 -7.51 2.28
C PHE A 41 -5.05 -7.81 1.79
N TYR A 42 -5.24 -7.99 0.49
CA TYR A 42 -6.52 -8.36 -0.11
C TYR A 42 -7.03 -9.73 0.36
N GLU A 43 -6.16 -10.75 0.35
CA GLU A 43 -6.49 -12.08 0.87
C GLU A 43 -6.95 -11.99 2.34
N TRP A 44 -6.26 -11.21 3.17
CA TRP A 44 -6.65 -10.98 4.57
C TRP A 44 -8.00 -10.26 4.69
N ARG A 45 -8.23 -9.24 3.86
CA ARG A 45 -9.46 -8.45 3.86
C ARG A 45 -10.67 -9.31 3.47
N GLU A 46 -10.51 -10.16 2.45
CA GLU A 46 -11.51 -11.13 2.00
C GLU A 46 -11.82 -12.14 3.10
N GLN A 47 -10.79 -12.71 3.75
CA GLN A 47 -10.97 -13.62 4.88
C GLN A 47 -11.75 -13.00 6.05
N LYS A 48 -11.63 -11.68 6.24
CA LYS A 48 -12.36 -10.91 7.26
C LYS A 48 -13.71 -10.37 6.78
N ASN A 49 -14.10 -10.62 5.52
CA ASN A 49 -15.32 -10.13 4.87
C ASN A 49 -15.46 -8.58 4.83
N PHE A 50 -14.35 -7.85 4.77
CA PHE A 50 -14.40 -6.38 4.65
C PHE A 50 -14.57 -5.94 3.19
N LYS A 51 -15.63 -5.16 2.91
CA LYS A 51 -15.98 -4.75 1.54
C LYS A 51 -15.29 -3.48 1.04
N SER A 52 -14.61 -2.71 1.87
CA SER A 52 -13.92 -1.49 1.46
C SER A 52 -12.49 -1.41 2.00
N VAL A 53 -11.69 -0.52 1.42
CA VAL A 53 -10.41 -0.07 1.98
C VAL A 53 -10.68 1.26 2.69
N SER A 54 -10.76 1.24 4.02
CA SER A 54 -10.92 2.43 4.87
C SER A 54 -9.78 2.52 5.90
N ASP A 55 -9.67 3.66 6.59
CA ASP A 55 -8.69 3.85 7.66
C ASP A 55 -8.85 2.76 8.73
N ASP A 56 -10.08 2.50 9.20
CA ASP A 56 -10.35 1.46 10.20
C ASP A 56 -9.90 0.05 9.76
N VAL A 57 -10.24 -0.34 8.53
CA VAL A 57 -9.87 -1.66 7.99
C VAL A 57 -8.35 -1.80 7.92
N PHE A 58 -7.67 -0.74 7.46
CA PHE A 58 -6.21 -0.74 7.33
C PHE A 58 -5.50 -0.67 8.68
N LEU A 59 -6.06 0.08 9.64
CA LEU A 59 -5.60 0.15 11.03
C LEU A 59 -5.67 -1.22 11.69
N VAL A 60 -6.80 -1.93 11.57
CA VAL A 60 -6.95 -3.30 12.10
C VAL A 60 -5.91 -4.23 11.46
N TYR A 61 -5.75 -4.19 10.14
CA TYR A 61 -4.71 -4.98 9.45
C TYR A 61 -3.32 -4.74 10.03
N LEU A 62 -2.89 -3.48 10.14
CA LEU A 62 -1.56 -3.14 10.64
C LEU A 62 -1.40 -3.47 12.13
N SER A 63 -2.46 -3.35 12.92
CA SER A 63 -2.44 -3.75 14.33
C SER A 63 -2.20 -5.24 14.51
N GLU A 64 -2.81 -6.09 13.68
CA GLU A 64 -2.55 -7.54 13.68
C GLU A 64 -1.12 -7.83 13.24
N LYS A 65 -0.60 -7.11 12.24
CA LYS A 65 0.78 -7.31 11.77
C LYS A 65 1.83 -6.78 12.76
N ALA A 66 1.52 -5.73 13.52
CA ALA A 66 2.42 -5.16 14.53
C ALA A 66 2.78 -6.18 15.63
N LYS A 67 1.87 -7.12 15.94
CA LYS A 67 2.13 -8.22 16.89
C LYS A 67 3.25 -9.16 16.45
N LEU A 68 3.54 -9.20 15.14
CA LEU A 68 4.48 -10.15 14.53
C LEU A 68 5.72 -9.48 13.91
N LEU A 69 5.66 -8.17 13.66
CA LEU A 69 6.66 -7.45 12.86
C LEU A 69 7.28 -6.32 13.66
N LYS A 70 8.58 -6.10 13.42
CA LYS A 70 9.28 -4.91 13.92
C LYS A 70 8.67 -3.64 13.29
N PRO A 71 8.72 -2.50 13.99
CA PRO A 71 8.16 -1.23 13.50
C PRO A 71 8.67 -0.82 12.12
N SER A 72 9.96 -0.95 11.85
CA SER A 72 10.55 -0.61 10.53
C SER A 72 10.00 -1.48 9.39
N THR A 73 9.79 -2.78 9.66
CA THR A 73 9.17 -3.71 8.71
C THR A 73 7.70 -3.39 8.49
N LEU A 74 6.99 -2.96 9.54
CA LEU A 74 5.59 -2.56 9.46
C LEU A 74 5.42 -1.29 8.60
N TRP A 75 6.27 -0.28 8.80
CA TRP A 75 6.34 0.92 7.95
C TRP A 75 6.66 0.60 6.49
N SER A 76 7.58 -0.34 6.27
CA SER A 76 7.92 -0.80 4.92
C SER A 76 6.72 -1.47 4.26
N ARG A 77 6.00 -2.33 4.99
CA ARG A 77 4.78 -2.98 4.49
C ARG A 77 3.68 -1.97 4.17
N PHE A 78 3.43 -1.01 5.06
CA PHE A 78 2.51 0.11 4.82
C PHE A 78 2.88 0.84 3.52
N SER A 79 4.15 1.21 3.35
CA SER A 79 4.61 1.97 2.17
C SER A 79 4.47 1.19 0.87
N MET A 80 4.73 -0.12 0.89
CA MET A 80 4.52 -1.00 -0.28
C MET A 80 3.05 -1.05 -0.69
N ILE A 81 2.16 -1.29 0.28
CA ILE A 81 0.72 -1.38 0.00
C ILE A 81 0.16 -0.02 -0.43
N LYS A 82 0.58 1.07 0.23
CA LYS A 82 0.23 2.45 -0.16
C LYS A 82 0.53 2.73 -1.63
N SER A 83 1.73 2.36 -2.08
CA SER A 83 2.15 2.58 -3.47
C SER A 83 1.27 1.79 -4.44
N CYS A 84 0.97 0.53 -4.13
CA CYS A 84 0.08 -0.29 -4.96
C CYS A 84 -1.35 0.26 -5.02
N LEU A 85 -1.93 0.64 -3.88
CA LEU A 85 -3.29 1.20 -3.79
C LEU A 85 -3.41 2.52 -4.57
N SER A 86 -2.42 3.40 -4.45
CA SER A 86 -2.40 4.66 -5.19
C SER A 86 -2.30 4.45 -6.69
N ILE A 87 -1.49 3.49 -7.16
CA ILE A 87 -1.29 3.23 -8.59
C ILE A 87 -2.47 2.46 -9.21
N LYS A 88 -2.96 1.41 -8.54
CA LYS A 88 -3.92 0.45 -9.11
C LYS A 88 -5.37 0.85 -8.89
N GLU A 89 -5.68 1.54 -7.80
CA GLU A 89 -7.06 1.85 -7.39
C GLU A 89 -7.31 3.34 -7.14
N ASN A 90 -6.27 4.17 -7.30
CA ASN A 90 -6.32 5.59 -6.94
C ASN A 90 -6.76 5.84 -5.48
N VAL A 91 -6.44 4.90 -4.58
CA VAL A 91 -6.74 5.01 -3.15
C VAL A 91 -5.51 5.53 -2.42
N ASP A 92 -5.63 6.74 -1.87
CA ASP A 92 -4.56 7.40 -1.12
C ASP A 92 -4.68 7.15 0.39
N ILE A 93 -4.05 6.08 0.87
CA ILE A 93 -4.00 5.75 2.30
C ILE A 93 -3.05 6.65 3.11
N SER A 94 -2.39 7.64 2.50
CA SER A 94 -1.69 8.69 3.27
C SER A 94 -2.67 9.61 3.99
N LYS A 95 -3.95 9.58 3.61
CA LYS A 95 -5.04 10.32 4.23
C LYS A 95 -5.71 9.56 5.39
N PHE A 96 -5.06 8.51 5.90
CA PHE A 96 -5.55 7.66 6.99
C PHE A 96 -4.89 8.08 8.32
N PRO A 97 -5.40 9.13 9.00
CA PRO A 97 -4.74 9.72 10.17
C PRO A 97 -4.60 8.73 11.32
N GLN A 98 -5.57 7.84 11.55
CA GLN A 98 -5.51 6.89 12.66
C GLN A 98 -4.43 5.83 12.41
N THR A 99 -4.41 5.27 11.20
CA THR A 99 -3.35 4.36 10.74
C THR A 99 -1.96 4.99 10.88
N ILE A 100 -1.79 6.25 10.45
CA ILE A 100 -0.50 6.94 10.52
C ILE A 100 -0.09 7.20 11.99
N ALA A 101 -1.02 7.66 12.82
CA ALA A 101 -0.76 7.87 14.25
C ALA A 101 -0.35 6.56 14.94
N PHE A 102 -1.02 5.45 14.61
CA PHE A 102 -0.67 4.12 15.10
C PHE A 102 0.75 3.72 14.71
N LEU A 103 1.11 3.81 13.42
CA LEU A 103 2.45 3.47 12.93
C LEU A 103 3.56 4.31 13.59
N LYS A 104 3.31 5.60 13.81
CA LYS A 104 4.24 6.49 14.53
C LYS A 104 4.48 6.01 15.96
N ARG A 105 3.41 5.66 16.68
CA ARG A 105 3.49 5.14 18.06
C ARG A 105 4.25 3.82 18.16
N GLN A 106 4.12 2.93 17.17
CA GLN A 106 4.86 1.66 17.15
C GLN A 106 6.38 1.86 17.10
N GLY A 107 6.87 2.97 16.56
CA GLY A 107 8.30 3.27 16.50
C GLY A 107 8.87 3.89 17.78
N VAL A 108 8.02 4.38 18.69
CA VAL A 108 8.48 5.06 19.92
C VAL A 108 9.15 4.04 20.84
N GLY A 109 10.39 4.33 21.26
CA GLY A 109 11.18 3.43 22.12
C GLY A 109 11.81 2.23 21.39
N TYR A 110 11.62 2.09 20.07
CA TYR A 110 12.28 1.02 19.32
C TYR A 110 13.77 1.31 19.15
N VAL A 111 14.61 0.48 19.79
CA VAL A 111 16.07 0.52 19.63
C VAL A 111 16.49 -0.44 18.51
N PRO A 112 17.06 0.06 17.40
CA PRO A 112 17.51 -0.81 16.32
C PRO A 112 18.71 -1.65 16.78
N LYS A 113 18.57 -2.98 16.71
CA LYS A 113 19.72 -3.89 16.84
C LYS A 113 20.58 -3.76 15.59
N LYS A 114 21.68 -3.00 15.67
CA LYS A 114 22.64 -2.85 14.57
C LYS A 114 23.25 -4.22 14.24
N ALA A 115 23.33 -4.56 12.95
CA ALA A 115 24.07 -5.74 12.51
C ALA A 115 25.57 -5.53 12.75
N LYS A 116 26.31 -6.59 13.08
CA LYS A 116 27.78 -6.52 13.11
C LYS A 116 28.26 -6.16 11.70
N VAL A 117 29.18 -5.20 11.62
CA VAL A 117 29.83 -4.83 10.37
C VAL A 117 30.61 -6.05 9.88
N LEU A 118 30.41 -6.42 8.62
CA LEU A 118 31.19 -7.48 7.97
C LEU A 118 32.60 -6.90 7.74
N THR A 119 33.56 -7.26 8.58
CA THR A 119 34.98 -7.00 8.34
C THR A 119 35.49 -8.03 7.35
N ALA A 120 36.18 -7.58 6.30
CA ALA A 120 36.91 -8.45 5.40
C ALA A 120 38.08 -9.09 6.16
N GLU A 121 38.32 -10.38 5.94
CA GLU A 121 39.57 -11.06 6.30
C GLU A 121 40.63 -10.80 5.23
#